data_AF-A0A2N6DAK9-F1
#
_entry.id   AF-A0A2N6DAK9-F1
#
_cell.length_a   1.000
_cell.length_b   1.000
_cell.length_c   1.000
_cell.angle_alpha   90.00
_cell.angle_beta   90.00
_cell.angle_gamma   90.00
#
_symmetry.space_group_name_H-M   'P 1'
#
loop_
_entity.id
_entity.type
_entity.pdbx_description
1 polymer ?
#
loop_
_entity_poly.entity_id
_entity_poly.type
_entity_poly.pdbx_seq_one_letter_code
_entity_poly.pdbx_strand_id
1 'polypeptide(L)'
;MSSQSIDKTFVGTSEPVTLHYSQSYYGPDAPNNENTTFNISRELFDVSKKIHCLKSYVQASVEITAGLALPAWTLSSSVAEGSIENDKMTIVLTEDTVMGGMLFGVEMSAHFLFEQDLWVPSHWWHKGWKPHWVSAHWHDAFSKSIDISFDLIPLLVDFIWDLRDKVPGFKKIAMLFPTSLLDHMQDTQHGIASSHGVFIDARIPVKWDLLFIARQVAELGADILSGPFTEIVTPIVTVGEALISLEEEIGVQIGFGPEIDIIFPVRLRITDLVADDVVFETVAFSGDTIVGTDPNGVLDVDTTPVKRIGVHCKHTLELFELELIVWSKLTAFKILSKSGELGFNLVEELEKHLDFDIGLDSFNSSLTNEIGKDGVIGDYTYTRPDSVEVNFI
;
A
#
# COMPACT_ATOMS: atom_id res chain seq x y z
N MET A 1 2.01 15.57 52.25
CA MET A 1 1.43 14.97 51.04
C MET A 1 2.27 13.76 50.76
N SER A 2 1.66 12.59 50.75
CA SER A 2 2.31 11.39 50.24
C SER A 2 2.51 11.50 48.74
N SER A 3 3.50 10.76 48.27
CA SER A 3 3.70 10.52 46.86
C SER A 3 4.12 9.06 46.68
N GLN A 4 3.65 8.44 45.60
CA GLN A 4 4.08 7.12 45.16
C GLN A 4 4.99 7.26 43.96
N SER A 5 6.14 6.56 43.99
CA SER A 5 7.05 6.43 42.85
C SER A 5 6.44 5.49 41.80
N ILE A 6 6.57 5.85 40.53
CA ILE A 6 6.29 4.97 39.40
C ILE A 6 7.63 4.43 38.89
N ASP A 7 7.82 3.12 39.05
CA ASP A 7 8.98 2.42 38.48
C ASP A 7 8.85 2.29 36.96
N LYS A 8 9.97 1.95 36.28
CA LYS A 8 9.98 1.78 34.82
C LYS A 8 8.86 0.85 34.38
N THR A 9 7.99 1.32 33.49
CA THR A 9 6.78 0.60 33.08
C THR A 9 6.52 0.77 31.60
N PHE A 10 6.34 -0.33 30.87
CA PHE A 10 5.98 -0.29 29.45
C PHE A 10 4.50 0.06 29.26
N VAL A 11 4.25 1.05 28.40
CA VAL A 11 2.91 1.56 28.05
C VAL A 11 2.84 1.73 26.53
N GLY A 12 2.88 0.60 25.82
CA GLY A 12 2.80 0.55 24.36
C GLY A 12 2.02 -0.69 23.87
N THR A 13 1.90 -0.83 22.56
CA THR A 13 1.29 -1.99 21.90
C THR A 13 2.32 -3.05 21.47
N SER A 14 3.54 -2.65 21.10
CA SER A 14 4.61 -3.60 20.75
C SER A 14 6.01 -3.05 21.00
N GLU A 15 6.95 -3.94 21.38
CA GLU A 15 8.37 -3.64 21.51
C GLU A 15 9.19 -4.78 20.85
N PRO A 16 9.91 -4.54 19.73
CA PRO A 16 9.99 -3.27 18.98
C PRO A 16 8.67 -2.93 18.28
N VAL A 17 8.59 -1.70 17.77
CA VAL A 17 7.47 -1.23 16.96
C VAL A 17 7.38 -2.04 15.66
N THR A 18 6.28 -2.76 15.45
CA THR A 18 6.01 -3.52 14.21
C THR A 18 4.52 -3.60 13.87
N LEU A 19 4.20 -3.51 12.57
CA LEU A 19 2.85 -3.73 12.05
C LEU A 19 2.38 -5.20 12.16
N HIS A 20 3.25 -6.15 12.47
CA HIS A 20 2.79 -7.52 12.71
C HIS A 20 1.90 -7.63 13.97
N TYR A 21 2.11 -6.73 14.93
CA TYR A 21 1.35 -6.64 16.17
C TYR A 21 0.53 -5.35 16.26
N SER A 22 0.32 -4.67 15.12
CA SER A 22 -0.46 -3.44 15.10
C SER A 22 -1.93 -3.69 15.37
N GLN A 23 -2.57 -2.67 15.95
CA GLN A 23 -4.00 -2.62 16.12
C GLN A 23 -4.63 -2.05 14.85
N SER A 24 -5.76 -2.62 14.42
CA SER A 24 -6.56 -2.03 13.34
C SER A 24 -7.21 -0.74 13.81
N TYR A 25 -7.28 0.26 12.91
CA TYR A 25 -7.98 1.52 13.16
C TYR A 25 -9.50 1.35 13.37
N TYR A 26 -10.09 0.30 12.81
CA TYR A 26 -11.54 0.11 12.75
C TYR A 26 -12.06 -0.96 13.71
N GLY A 27 -11.16 -1.58 14.48
CA GLY A 27 -11.56 -2.52 15.53
C GLY A 27 -11.96 -3.91 15.05
N PRO A 28 -12.56 -4.71 15.96
CA PRO A 28 -12.86 -6.11 15.71
C PRO A 28 -14.03 -6.32 14.74
N ASP A 29 -14.90 -5.31 14.57
CA ASP A 29 -16.07 -5.39 13.70
C ASP A 29 -15.77 -4.96 12.24
N ALA A 30 -14.53 -4.58 11.96
CA ALA A 30 -14.11 -4.16 10.64
C ALA A 30 -14.01 -5.36 9.67
N PRO A 31 -14.35 -5.17 8.38
CA PRO A 31 -14.26 -6.24 7.39
C PRO A 31 -12.81 -6.75 7.28
N ASN A 32 -12.65 -8.07 7.35
CA ASN A 32 -11.36 -8.72 7.10
C ASN A 32 -10.94 -8.58 5.63
N ASN A 33 -9.69 -8.94 5.32
CA ASN A 33 -9.13 -8.94 3.97
C ASN A 33 -9.98 -9.68 2.91
N GLU A 34 -10.68 -10.74 3.31
CA GLU A 34 -11.60 -11.48 2.42
C GLU A 34 -12.84 -10.66 2.02
N ASN A 35 -13.28 -9.76 2.91
CA ASN A 35 -14.43 -8.90 2.69
C ASN A 35 -14.08 -7.56 2.04
N THR A 36 -12.80 -7.18 1.93
CA THR A 36 -12.37 -5.91 1.28
C THR A 36 -11.87 -6.09 -0.15
N THR A 37 -12.08 -7.28 -0.73
CA THR A 37 -11.64 -7.59 -2.09
C THR A 37 -12.73 -7.26 -3.11
N PHE A 38 -12.40 -6.52 -4.16
CA PHE A 38 -13.29 -6.24 -5.27
C PHE A 38 -12.59 -6.49 -6.61
N ASN A 39 -13.39 -6.76 -7.65
CA ASN A 39 -12.92 -6.98 -9.01
C ASN A 39 -13.58 -6.00 -9.97
N ILE A 40 -12.77 -5.35 -10.80
CA ILE A 40 -13.22 -4.43 -11.84
C ILE A 40 -12.55 -4.77 -13.17
N SER A 41 -13.35 -4.94 -14.22
CA SER A 41 -12.87 -5.07 -15.59
C SER A 41 -13.29 -3.86 -16.45
N ARG A 42 -12.34 -3.32 -17.22
CA ARG A 42 -12.52 -2.12 -18.06
C ARG A 42 -11.66 -2.19 -19.34
N GLU A 43 -12.17 -1.59 -20.41
CA GLU A 43 -11.42 -1.37 -21.64
C GLU A 43 -10.61 -0.07 -21.55
N LEU A 44 -9.30 -0.13 -21.82
CA LEU A 44 -8.40 1.03 -21.87
C LEU A 44 -8.50 1.75 -23.21
N PHE A 45 -8.56 0.98 -24.30
CA PHE A 45 -8.90 1.48 -25.63
C PHE A 45 -9.39 0.35 -26.53
N ASP A 46 -10.28 0.69 -27.45
CA ASP A 46 -10.68 -0.14 -28.59
C ASP A 46 -10.73 0.76 -29.82
N VAL A 47 -9.79 0.58 -30.75
CA VAL A 47 -9.64 1.45 -31.92
C VAL A 47 -9.40 0.63 -33.18
N SER A 48 -10.28 0.84 -34.16
CA SER A 48 -10.05 0.44 -35.54
C SER A 48 -9.70 1.64 -36.41
N LYS A 49 -8.66 1.53 -37.24
CA LYS A 49 -8.30 2.55 -38.23
C LYS A 49 -7.97 1.93 -39.57
N LYS A 50 -8.58 2.49 -40.62
CA LYS A 50 -8.35 2.10 -42.00
C LYS A 50 -7.55 3.17 -42.74
N ILE A 51 -6.45 2.77 -43.36
CA ILE A 51 -5.61 3.61 -44.23
C ILE A 51 -5.41 2.86 -45.54
N HIS A 52 -6.04 3.34 -46.62
CA HIS A 52 -5.99 2.72 -47.95
C HIS A 52 -6.36 1.22 -47.94
N CYS A 53 -5.38 0.36 -48.28
CA CYS A 53 -5.48 -1.10 -48.33
C CYS A 53 -5.16 -1.77 -46.99
N LEU A 54 -4.94 -1.00 -45.93
CA LEU A 54 -4.63 -1.50 -44.60
C LEU A 54 -5.76 -1.16 -43.64
N LYS A 55 -6.20 -2.13 -42.86
CA LYS A 55 -7.07 -1.92 -41.70
C LYS A 55 -6.33 -2.45 -40.48
N SER A 56 -6.19 -1.62 -39.47
CA SER A 56 -5.57 -2.00 -38.20
C SER A 56 -6.62 -1.93 -37.10
N TYR A 57 -6.60 -2.91 -36.22
CA TYR A 57 -7.41 -3.00 -35.03
C TYR A 57 -6.48 -3.12 -33.83
N VAL A 58 -6.74 -2.34 -32.80
CA VAL A 58 -5.95 -2.32 -31.58
C VAL A 58 -6.89 -2.22 -30.40
N GLN A 59 -6.78 -3.17 -29.47
CA GLN A 59 -7.56 -3.20 -28.25
C GLN A 59 -6.63 -3.44 -27.05
N ALA A 60 -6.96 -2.80 -25.93
CA ALA A 60 -6.41 -3.12 -24.62
C ALA A 60 -7.52 -3.07 -23.58
N SER A 61 -7.57 -4.10 -22.73
CA SER A 61 -8.45 -4.16 -21.56
C SER A 61 -7.68 -4.61 -20.33
N VAL A 62 -8.19 -4.23 -19.17
CA VAL A 62 -7.62 -4.58 -17.88
C VAL A 62 -8.71 -5.11 -16.95
N GLU A 63 -8.35 -6.12 -16.18
CA GLU A 63 -9.09 -6.61 -15.03
C GLU A 63 -8.19 -6.43 -13.80
N ILE A 64 -8.77 -5.85 -12.75
CA ILE A 64 -8.09 -5.53 -11.51
C ILE A 64 -8.86 -6.20 -10.39
N THR A 65 -8.18 -7.03 -9.62
CA THR A 65 -8.67 -7.50 -8.33
C THR A 65 -7.83 -6.84 -7.25
N ALA A 66 -8.44 -6.02 -6.40
CA ALA A 66 -7.72 -5.34 -5.33
C ALA A 66 -8.34 -5.71 -3.99
N GLY A 67 -7.46 -5.88 -2.98
CA GLY A 67 -7.83 -6.16 -1.61
C GLY A 67 -7.06 -5.26 -0.67
N LEU A 68 -7.73 -4.71 0.33
CA LEU A 68 -7.14 -3.80 1.29
C LEU A 68 -7.10 -4.45 2.68
N ALA A 69 -5.92 -4.64 3.23
CA ALA A 69 -5.80 -4.85 4.67
C ALA A 69 -5.79 -3.47 5.33
N LEU A 70 -6.81 -3.24 6.15
CA LEU A 70 -7.12 -1.95 6.76
C LEU A 70 -5.87 -1.34 7.41
N PRO A 71 -5.78 0.00 7.44
CA PRO A 71 -4.70 0.68 8.13
C PRO A 71 -4.54 0.16 9.56
N ALA A 72 -3.29 0.15 10.01
CA ALA A 72 -2.93 -0.32 11.33
C ALA A 72 -1.80 0.53 11.93
N TRP A 73 -1.75 0.59 13.25
CA TRP A 73 -0.73 1.34 13.98
C TRP A 73 -0.18 0.56 15.16
N THR A 74 1.01 0.96 15.58
CA THR A 74 1.65 0.44 16.78
C THR A 74 2.50 1.53 17.44
N LEU A 75 2.60 1.45 18.76
CA LEU A 75 3.33 2.34 19.64
C LEU A 75 4.26 1.51 20.53
N SER A 76 5.52 1.93 20.62
CA SER A 76 6.39 1.60 21.76
C SER A 76 6.52 2.85 22.62
N SER A 77 6.25 2.74 23.91
CA SER A 77 6.53 3.81 24.86
C SER A 77 6.72 3.21 26.25
N SER A 78 7.66 3.75 27.00
CA SER A 78 8.03 3.28 28.32
C SER A 78 8.08 4.47 29.27
N VAL A 79 7.34 4.42 30.38
CA VAL A 79 7.53 5.34 31.50
C VAL A 79 8.88 5.01 32.12
N ALA A 80 9.85 5.92 32.08
CA ALA A 80 11.16 5.72 32.69
C ALA A 80 11.13 5.98 34.20
N GLU A 81 10.44 7.06 34.58
CA GLU A 81 10.22 7.46 35.96
C GLU A 81 8.93 8.29 36.05
N GLY A 82 8.33 8.32 37.24
CA GLY A 82 7.17 9.15 37.49
C GLY A 82 6.78 9.19 38.96
N SER A 83 5.78 10.02 39.27
CA SER A 83 5.23 10.16 40.61
C SER A 83 3.74 10.40 40.56
N ILE A 84 3.02 9.82 41.52
CA ILE A 84 1.59 10.05 41.72
C ILE A 84 1.39 10.69 43.09
N GLU A 85 0.72 11.83 43.08
CA GLU A 85 0.16 12.55 44.23
C GLU A 85 -1.38 12.51 44.10
N ASN A 86 -2.11 12.83 45.17
CA ASN A 86 -3.57 12.69 45.23
C ASN A 86 -4.34 13.36 44.07
N ASP A 87 -3.87 14.50 43.57
CA ASP A 87 -4.50 15.24 42.48
C ASP A 87 -3.61 15.36 41.23
N LYS A 88 -2.41 14.79 41.23
CA LYS A 88 -1.41 15.03 40.19
C LYS A 88 -0.58 13.78 39.87
N MET A 89 -0.49 13.46 38.58
CA MET A 89 0.39 12.44 38.06
C MET A 89 1.44 13.08 37.16
N THR A 90 2.72 12.75 37.38
CA THR A 90 3.83 13.19 36.53
C THR A 90 4.55 11.95 36.02
N ILE A 91 4.71 11.82 34.71
CA ILE A 91 5.47 10.73 34.08
C ILE A 91 6.49 11.29 33.11
N VAL A 92 7.62 10.61 32.99
CA VAL A 92 8.65 10.84 31.97
C VAL A 92 8.63 9.65 31.01
N LEU A 93 8.26 9.90 29.76
CA LEU A 93 8.25 8.87 28.73
C LEU A 93 9.63 8.70 28.10
N THR A 94 9.91 7.49 27.67
CA THR A 94 11.08 7.07 26.88
C THR A 94 10.62 6.14 25.78
N GLU A 95 11.46 5.95 24.77
CA GLU A 95 11.18 5.08 23.62
C GLU A 95 9.91 5.45 22.84
N ASP A 96 9.53 6.73 22.86
CA ASP A 96 8.34 7.31 22.22
C ASP A 96 8.38 7.20 20.69
N THR A 97 7.96 6.04 20.19
CA THR A 97 8.03 5.68 18.77
C THR A 97 6.70 5.13 18.31
N VAL A 98 6.16 5.70 17.25
CA VAL A 98 4.93 5.24 16.59
C VAL A 98 5.26 4.79 15.20
N MET A 99 4.62 3.73 14.76
CA MET A 99 4.55 3.36 13.35
C MET A 99 3.09 3.20 12.95
N GLY A 100 2.74 3.77 11.81
CA GLY A 100 1.47 3.55 11.15
C GLY A 100 1.72 3.11 9.72
N GLY A 101 0.81 2.32 9.18
CA GLY A 101 0.89 1.89 7.80
C GLY A 101 -0.30 1.05 7.37
N MET A 102 -0.25 0.59 6.13
CA MET A 102 -1.28 -0.24 5.54
C MET A 102 -0.68 -1.32 4.66
N LEU A 103 -1.41 -2.43 4.52
CA LEU A 103 -1.07 -3.48 3.56
C LEU A 103 -2.14 -3.50 2.47
N PHE A 104 -1.72 -3.47 1.22
CA PHE A 104 -2.62 -3.42 0.07
C PHE A 104 -2.14 -4.40 -0.98
N GLY A 105 -3.07 -5.20 -1.49
CA GLY A 105 -2.82 -6.17 -2.55
C GLY A 105 -3.59 -5.83 -3.82
N VAL A 106 -2.92 -6.00 -4.95
CA VAL A 106 -3.52 -5.87 -6.28
C VAL A 106 -3.02 -6.97 -7.16
N GLU A 107 -3.97 -7.71 -7.71
CA GLU A 107 -3.76 -8.54 -8.86
C GLU A 107 -4.29 -7.81 -10.10
N MET A 108 -3.50 -7.82 -11.16
CA MET A 108 -3.88 -7.19 -12.42
C MET A 108 -3.68 -8.15 -13.58
N SER A 109 -4.69 -8.21 -14.43
CA SER A 109 -4.67 -8.94 -15.70
C SER A 109 -4.93 -7.96 -16.83
N ALA A 110 -4.04 -7.92 -17.81
CA ALA A 110 -4.14 -7.07 -18.99
C ALA A 110 -4.20 -7.94 -20.26
N HIS A 111 -5.14 -7.59 -21.14
CA HIS A 111 -5.27 -8.20 -22.46
C HIS A 111 -4.96 -7.15 -23.52
N PHE A 112 -4.03 -7.48 -24.42
CA PHE A 112 -3.68 -6.66 -25.57
C PHE A 112 -3.96 -7.44 -26.84
N LEU A 113 -4.67 -6.83 -27.79
CA LEU A 113 -4.95 -7.40 -29.10
C LEU A 113 -4.54 -6.41 -30.19
N PHE A 114 -3.75 -6.89 -31.15
CA PHE A 114 -3.39 -6.16 -32.35
C PHE A 114 -3.70 -7.03 -33.57
N GLU A 115 -4.56 -6.53 -34.45
CA GLU A 115 -4.90 -7.17 -35.71
C GLU A 115 -4.67 -6.23 -36.88
N GLN A 116 -4.30 -6.82 -38.01
CA GLN A 116 -4.06 -6.10 -39.24
C GLN A 116 -4.63 -6.90 -40.42
N ASP A 117 -5.56 -6.28 -41.13
CA ASP A 117 -6.12 -6.81 -42.36
C ASP A 117 -5.51 -6.07 -43.55
N LEU A 118 -5.14 -6.84 -44.57
CA LEU A 118 -4.74 -6.34 -45.87
C LEU A 118 -5.90 -6.50 -46.86
N TRP A 119 -6.18 -5.44 -47.60
CA TRP A 119 -7.11 -5.47 -48.71
C TRP A 119 -6.50 -6.26 -49.85
N VAL A 120 -7.05 -7.46 -50.10
CA VAL A 120 -6.61 -8.32 -51.21
C VAL A 120 -7.66 -8.29 -52.31
N PRO A 121 -7.31 -7.78 -53.49
CA PRO A 121 -8.19 -7.92 -54.64
C PRO A 121 -8.18 -9.37 -55.13
N SER A 122 -9.37 -9.96 -55.28
CA SER A 122 -9.52 -11.41 -55.47
C SER A 122 -9.45 -11.86 -56.94
N HIS A 123 -9.50 -10.96 -57.92
CA HIS A 123 -9.40 -11.35 -59.33
C HIS A 123 -9.16 -10.15 -60.28
N TRP A 124 -8.24 -10.35 -61.22
CA TRP A 124 -8.11 -9.52 -62.41
C TRP A 124 -9.06 -10.05 -63.49
N TRP A 125 -9.89 -9.19 -64.07
CA TRP A 125 -10.62 -9.52 -65.30
C TRP A 125 -10.35 -8.44 -66.33
N HIS A 126 -10.03 -8.85 -67.56
CA HIS A 126 -9.95 -7.93 -68.70
C HIS A 126 -11.28 -7.86 -69.43
N LYS A 127 -11.93 -6.69 -69.36
CA LYS A 127 -12.96 -6.31 -70.34
C LYS A 127 -12.46 -5.05 -71.06
N GLY A 128 -11.59 -5.24 -72.06
CA GLY A 128 -10.90 -4.17 -72.78
C GLY A 128 -9.60 -3.68 -72.12
N TRP A 129 -9.21 -2.43 -72.38
CA TRP A 129 -7.93 -1.81 -71.96
C TRP A 129 -7.92 -1.27 -70.53
N LYS A 130 -9.01 -1.43 -69.76
CA LYS A 130 -9.10 -0.97 -68.37
C LYS A 130 -9.13 -2.16 -67.42
N PRO A 131 -8.20 -2.25 -66.45
CA PRO A 131 -8.28 -3.25 -65.41
C PRO A 131 -9.53 -3.00 -64.56
N HIS A 132 -10.38 -4.02 -64.42
CA HIS A 132 -11.57 -3.97 -63.58
C HIS A 132 -11.38 -4.95 -62.40
N TRP A 133 -11.47 -4.42 -61.18
CA TRP A 133 -11.48 -5.19 -59.94
C TRP A 133 -12.95 -5.48 -59.60
N VAL A 134 -13.35 -6.75 -59.58
CA VAL A 134 -14.78 -7.14 -59.55
C VAL A 134 -15.22 -7.63 -58.15
N SER A 135 -14.28 -8.02 -57.28
CA SER A 135 -14.49 -8.07 -55.84
C SER A 135 -13.16 -7.96 -55.09
N ALA A 136 -13.25 -7.60 -53.82
CA ALA A 136 -12.11 -7.58 -52.91
C ALA A 136 -12.57 -8.01 -51.53
N HIS A 137 -11.66 -8.60 -50.77
CA HIS A 137 -11.90 -8.99 -49.39
C HIS A 137 -10.73 -8.51 -48.54
N TRP A 138 -11.02 -8.37 -47.25
CA TRP A 138 -9.98 -8.21 -46.25
C TRP A 138 -9.41 -9.60 -45.98
N HIS A 139 -8.10 -9.71 -46.03
CA HIS A 139 -7.36 -10.89 -45.66
C HIS A 139 -6.59 -10.56 -44.39
N ASP A 140 -6.75 -11.39 -43.36
CA ASP A 140 -6.04 -11.26 -42.11
C ASP A 140 -4.54 -11.40 -42.41
N ALA A 141 -3.83 -10.28 -42.37
CA ALA A 141 -2.39 -10.26 -42.62
C ALA A 141 -1.63 -10.63 -41.34
N PHE A 142 -2.19 -10.25 -40.19
CA PHE A 142 -1.60 -10.47 -38.88
C PHE A 142 -2.64 -10.36 -37.78
N SER A 143 -2.61 -11.24 -36.80
CA SER A 143 -3.34 -11.10 -35.54
C SER A 143 -2.45 -11.63 -34.42
N LYS A 144 -2.27 -10.82 -33.37
CA LYS A 144 -1.61 -11.22 -32.14
C LYS A 144 -2.35 -10.69 -30.92
N SER A 145 -2.60 -11.60 -29.99
CA SER A 145 -3.04 -11.30 -28.64
C SER A 145 -1.95 -11.61 -27.62
N ILE A 146 -1.90 -10.84 -26.55
CA ILE A 146 -1.04 -11.06 -25.39
C ILE A 146 -1.90 -10.87 -24.15
N ASP A 147 -1.96 -11.91 -23.32
CA ASP A 147 -2.52 -11.87 -21.98
C ASP A 147 -1.38 -11.82 -20.97
N ILE A 148 -1.44 -10.85 -20.06
CA ILE A 148 -0.44 -10.66 -19.02
C ILE A 148 -1.20 -10.63 -17.69
N SER A 149 -0.87 -11.50 -16.75
CA SER A 149 -1.39 -11.44 -15.38
C SER A 149 -0.22 -11.36 -14.41
N PHE A 150 -0.33 -10.50 -13.41
CA PHE A 150 0.69 -10.35 -12.39
C PHE A 150 0.08 -9.88 -11.06
N ASP A 151 0.61 -10.44 -9.99
CA ASP A 151 0.38 -9.98 -8.63
C ASP A 151 1.42 -8.90 -8.30
N LEU A 152 0.94 -7.72 -7.93
CA LEU A 152 1.80 -6.58 -7.63
C LEU A 152 2.60 -6.79 -6.34
N ILE A 153 2.06 -7.43 -5.28
CA ILE A 153 2.82 -7.52 -4.01
C ILE A 153 4.11 -8.34 -4.15
N PRO A 154 4.09 -9.60 -4.65
CA PRO A 154 5.30 -10.42 -4.81
C PRO A 154 6.28 -9.80 -5.81
N LEU A 155 5.76 -9.12 -6.84
CA LEU A 155 6.57 -8.43 -7.84
C LEU A 155 7.24 -7.17 -7.26
N LEU A 156 6.67 -6.56 -6.22
CA LEU A 156 7.22 -5.36 -5.57
C LEU A 156 8.23 -5.69 -4.46
N VAL A 157 7.93 -6.66 -3.60
CA VAL A 157 8.74 -6.93 -2.39
C VAL A 157 9.84 -7.97 -2.66
N ASP A 158 9.47 -9.13 -3.21
CA ASP A 158 10.40 -10.25 -3.34
C ASP A 158 11.32 -10.07 -4.55
N PHE A 159 10.79 -9.62 -5.69
CA PHE A 159 11.58 -9.46 -6.92
C PHE A 159 12.73 -8.46 -6.77
N ILE A 160 12.49 -7.29 -6.16
CA ILE A 160 13.50 -6.21 -6.05
C ILE A 160 14.56 -6.58 -5.00
N TRP A 161 14.13 -7.07 -3.84
CA TRP A 161 15.02 -7.38 -2.73
C TRP A 161 15.90 -8.59 -3.04
N ASP A 162 15.35 -9.66 -3.63
CA ASP A 162 16.12 -10.87 -3.91
C ASP A 162 17.01 -10.78 -5.14
N LEU A 163 16.62 -10.06 -6.21
CA LEU A 163 17.46 -9.95 -7.41
C LEU A 163 18.61 -8.96 -7.24
N ARG A 164 18.46 -7.95 -6.37
CA ARG A 164 19.53 -6.97 -6.05
C ARG A 164 20.81 -7.66 -5.59
N ASP A 165 20.69 -8.67 -4.76
CA ASP A 165 21.84 -9.34 -4.15
C ASP A 165 22.38 -10.50 -5.01
N LYS A 166 21.58 -11.03 -5.94
CA LYS A 166 21.88 -12.27 -6.68
C LYS A 166 22.31 -12.06 -8.13
N VAL A 167 22.03 -10.90 -8.75
CA VAL A 167 22.33 -10.66 -10.18
C VAL A 167 23.30 -9.49 -10.39
N PRO A 168 24.54 -9.73 -10.87
CA PRO A 168 25.56 -8.71 -11.17
C PRO A 168 25.20 -7.81 -12.37
N GLY A 169 24.16 -6.98 -12.22
CA GLY A 169 23.62 -6.12 -13.28
C GLY A 169 22.28 -5.53 -12.89
N PHE A 170 21.52 -6.28 -12.08
CA PHE A 170 20.23 -5.86 -11.54
C PHE A 170 20.35 -4.67 -10.60
N LYS A 171 21.50 -4.42 -9.97
CA LYS A 171 21.75 -3.19 -9.19
C LYS A 171 21.50 -1.90 -10.00
N LYS A 172 21.64 -1.92 -11.33
CA LYS A 172 21.32 -0.78 -12.21
C LYS A 172 19.82 -0.68 -12.51
N ILE A 173 19.12 -1.80 -12.62
CA ILE A 173 17.66 -1.80 -12.80
C ILE A 173 17.00 -1.45 -11.47
N ALA A 174 17.46 -1.99 -10.34
CA ALA A 174 17.06 -1.63 -8.97
C ALA A 174 17.17 -0.11 -8.67
N MET A 175 18.08 0.62 -9.35
CA MET A 175 18.15 2.10 -9.26
C MET A 175 17.01 2.81 -10.01
N LEU A 176 16.30 2.12 -10.90
CA LEU A 176 15.11 2.62 -11.61
C LEU A 176 13.82 2.36 -10.82
N PHE A 177 13.87 1.48 -9.82
CA PHE A 177 12.77 1.27 -8.88
C PHE A 177 12.90 2.29 -7.73
N PRO A 178 11.83 2.98 -7.31
CA PRO A 178 11.83 3.76 -6.08
C PRO A 178 12.30 2.88 -4.91
N THR A 179 13.37 3.32 -4.25
CA THR A 179 14.21 2.50 -3.36
C THR A 179 13.58 2.11 -2.02
N SER A 180 12.32 2.43 -1.78
CA SER A 180 11.77 2.52 -0.42
C SER A 180 10.29 2.16 -0.36
N LEU A 181 9.83 1.15 -1.11
CA LEU A 181 8.40 0.82 -1.13
C LEU A 181 7.87 0.37 0.25
N LEU A 182 8.64 -0.44 0.98
CA LEU A 182 8.31 -0.81 2.36
C LEU A 182 8.44 0.39 3.32
N ASP A 183 9.47 1.23 3.15
CA ASP A 183 9.69 2.44 3.96
C ASP A 183 8.66 3.55 3.64
N HIS A 184 7.88 3.40 2.56
CA HIS A 184 6.79 4.30 2.18
C HIS A 184 5.42 3.76 2.60
N MET A 185 5.30 2.43 2.79
CA MET A 185 4.11 1.77 3.34
C MET A 185 3.99 1.92 4.86
N GLN A 186 5.08 2.31 5.51
CA GLN A 186 5.19 2.46 6.94
C GLN A 186 5.90 3.79 7.21
N ASP A 187 5.29 4.64 8.02
CA ASP A 187 5.98 5.84 8.49
C ASP A 187 6.20 5.71 10.01
N THR A 188 7.42 6.03 10.44
CA THR A 188 7.86 5.92 11.83
C THR A 188 8.18 7.30 12.37
N GLN A 189 7.50 7.69 13.43
CA GLN A 189 7.60 9.02 14.03
C GLN A 189 7.93 8.92 15.51
N HIS A 190 8.55 9.98 16.04
CA HIS A 190 8.88 10.11 17.46
C HIS A 190 8.23 11.36 18.05
N GLY A 191 7.82 11.30 19.32
CA GLY A 191 7.39 12.49 20.09
C GLY A 191 5.88 12.62 20.34
N ILE A 192 5.19 11.53 20.67
CA ILE A 192 3.82 11.56 21.19
C ILE A 192 3.71 12.39 22.47
N ALA A 193 4.77 12.46 23.28
CA ALA A 193 4.86 13.29 24.48
C ALA A 193 4.86 14.81 24.17
N SER A 194 4.53 15.22 22.94
CA SER A 194 4.34 16.62 22.58
C SER A 194 2.87 17.05 22.70
N SER A 195 2.64 18.34 22.96
CA SER A 195 1.28 18.91 23.05
C SER A 195 0.46 18.80 21.75
N HIS A 196 1.12 18.57 20.61
CA HIS A 196 0.48 18.44 19.31
C HIS A 196 0.38 16.99 18.83
N GLY A 197 0.93 16.05 19.60
CA GLY A 197 1.09 14.64 19.21
C GLY A 197 2.10 14.45 18.07
N VAL A 198 2.01 13.31 17.41
CA VAL A 198 2.75 13.01 16.18
C VAL A 198 1.80 12.93 14.98
N PHE A 199 2.33 13.22 13.80
CA PHE A 199 1.64 13.07 12.54
C PHE A 199 2.39 12.05 11.68
N ILE A 200 1.71 10.96 11.35
CA ILE A 200 2.21 9.87 10.52
C ILE A 200 1.63 10.10 9.13
N ASP A 201 2.50 10.26 8.13
CA ASP A 201 2.12 10.56 6.74
C ASP A 201 2.65 9.47 5.82
N ALA A 202 2.13 8.26 6.01
CA ALA A 202 2.52 7.12 5.17
C ALA A 202 2.02 7.38 3.75
N ARG A 203 2.96 7.62 2.83
CA ARG A 203 2.66 7.92 1.43
C ARG A 203 3.46 7.06 0.47
N ILE A 204 2.76 6.51 -0.53
CA ILE A 204 3.35 5.68 -1.58
C ILE A 204 2.91 6.22 -2.95
N PRO A 205 3.60 7.21 -3.52
CA PRO A 205 3.35 7.63 -4.89
C PRO A 205 4.29 6.84 -5.80
N VAL A 206 3.76 5.79 -6.45
CA VAL A 206 4.58 4.93 -7.29
C VAL A 206 3.93 4.70 -8.64
N LYS A 207 4.66 5.05 -9.69
CA LYS A 207 4.32 4.77 -11.09
C LYS A 207 5.26 3.74 -11.69
N TRP A 208 4.69 2.65 -12.18
CA TRP A 208 5.40 1.54 -12.78
C TRP A 208 5.15 1.45 -14.28
N ASP A 209 6.22 1.20 -15.04
CA ASP A 209 6.14 0.71 -16.42
C ASP A 209 6.64 -0.74 -16.43
N LEU A 210 5.69 -1.67 -16.30
CA LEU A 210 5.97 -3.09 -16.14
C LEU A 210 6.55 -3.69 -17.43
N LEU A 211 6.15 -3.16 -18.59
CA LEU A 211 6.68 -3.60 -19.88
C LEU A 211 8.10 -3.10 -20.09
N PHE A 212 8.41 -1.89 -19.62
CA PHE A 212 9.80 -1.41 -19.59
C PHE A 212 10.68 -2.28 -18.68
N ILE A 213 10.18 -2.63 -17.48
CA ILE A 213 10.89 -3.54 -16.57
C ILE A 213 11.12 -4.91 -17.23
N ALA A 214 10.08 -5.51 -17.79
CA ALA A 214 10.15 -6.81 -18.46
C ALA A 214 11.18 -6.82 -19.60
N ARG A 215 11.21 -5.74 -20.39
CA ARG A 215 12.22 -5.54 -21.43
C ARG A 215 13.64 -5.45 -20.85
N GLN A 216 13.86 -4.63 -19.82
CA GLN A 216 15.19 -4.49 -19.22
C GLN A 216 15.69 -5.83 -18.65
N VAL A 217 14.79 -6.63 -18.07
CA VAL A 217 15.12 -7.97 -17.55
C VAL A 217 15.49 -8.93 -18.69
N ALA A 218 14.73 -8.92 -19.80
CA ALA A 218 15.04 -9.73 -20.98
C ALA A 218 16.37 -9.33 -21.63
N GLU A 219 16.67 -8.02 -21.74
CA GLU A 219 17.92 -7.50 -22.29
C GLU A 219 19.16 -7.91 -21.46
N LEU A 220 19.01 -8.15 -20.16
CA LEU A 220 20.09 -8.66 -19.30
C LEU A 220 20.43 -10.14 -19.52
N GLY A 221 19.53 -10.93 -20.14
CA GLY A 221 19.80 -12.30 -20.59
C GLY A 221 19.71 -13.42 -19.54
N ALA A 222 19.97 -14.64 -20.02
CA ALA A 222 19.60 -15.94 -19.44
C ALA A 222 20.22 -16.33 -18.08
N ASP A 223 21.21 -15.58 -17.55
CA ASP A 223 21.84 -15.91 -16.26
C ASP A 223 20.85 -15.86 -15.08
N ILE A 224 19.71 -15.19 -15.25
CA ILE A 224 18.65 -15.08 -14.24
C ILE A 224 17.75 -16.34 -14.19
N LEU A 225 17.70 -17.15 -15.26
CA LEU A 225 16.75 -18.29 -15.39
C LEU A 225 17.15 -19.56 -14.61
N SER A 226 18.28 -19.56 -13.90
CA SER A 226 18.83 -20.76 -13.24
C SER A 226 18.83 -20.75 -11.70
N GLY A 227 17.98 -19.93 -11.07
CA GLY A 227 17.94 -19.74 -9.61
C GLY A 227 16.58 -20.04 -8.95
N PRO A 228 16.44 -19.82 -7.63
CA PRO A 228 15.18 -20.06 -6.91
C PRO A 228 14.01 -19.13 -7.33
N PHE A 229 14.25 -18.17 -8.22
CA PHE A 229 13.24 -17.21 -8.72
C PHE A 229 12.83 -17.46 -10.17
N THR A 230 13.23 -18.59 -10.76
CA THR A 230 12.94 -18.91 -12.16
C THR A 230 11.42 -18.84 -12.46
N GLU A 231 10.57 -19.22 -11.51
CA GLU A 231 9.11 -19.19 -11.68
C GLU A 231 8.55 -17.75 -11.82
N ILE A 232 9.18 -16.75 -11.17
CA ILE A 232 8.77 -15.34 -11.25
C ILE A 232 9.42 -14.65 -12.46
N VAL A 233 10.70 -14.95 -12.71
CA VAL A 233 11.49 -14.29 -13.76
C VAL A 233 11.13 -14.79 -15.16
N THR A 234 10.82 -16.09 -15.33
CA THR A 234 10.57 -16.67 -16.67
C THR A 234 9.38 -16.02 -17.39
N PRO A 235 8.22 -15.81 -16.75
CA PRO A 235 7.11 -15.09 -17.37
C PRO A 235 7.51 -13.67 -17.79
N ILE A 236 8.24 -12.95 -16.94
CA ILE A 236 8.70 -11.57 -17.19
C ILE A 236 9.65 -11.52 -18.40
N VAL A 237 10.62 -12.43 -18.47
CA VAL A 237 11.55 -12.52 -19.61
C VAL A 237 10.81 -12.87 -20.89
N THR A 238 9.87 -13.82 -20.84
CA THR A 238 9.07 -14.22 -22.01
C THR A 238 8.25 -13.05 -22.55
N VAL A 239 7.62 -12.27 -21.67
CA VAL A 239 6.92 -11.03 -22.04
C VAL A 239 7.91 -10.02 -22.63
N GLY A 240 9.06 -9.80 -21.99
CA GLY A 240 10.10 -8.89 -22.47
C GLY A 240 10.62 -9.23 -23.87
N GLU A 241 10.91 -10.50 -24.14
CA GLU A 241 11.34 -10.98 -25.47
C GLU A 241 10.25 -10.79 -26.51
N ALA A 242 8.98 -11.05 -26.16
CA ALA A 242 7.85 -10.82 -27.07
C ALA A 242 7.68 -9.32 -27.42
N LEU A 243 7.92 -8.42 -26.46
CA LEU A 243 7.90 -6.97 -26.68
C LEU A 243 9.06 -6.52 -27.58
N ILE A 244 10.25 -7.06 -27.37
CA ILE A 244 11.42 -6.77 -28.23
C ILE A 244 11.13 -7.22 -29.67
N SER A 245 10.62 -8.45 -29.85
CA SER A 245 10.20 -8.96 -31.17
C SER A 245 9.14 -8.08 -31.83
N LEU A 246 8.12 -7.63 -31.09
CA LEU A 246 7.10 -6.70 -31.61
C LEU A 246 7.69 -5.36 -32.07
N GLU A 247 8.66 -4.82 -31.34
CA GLU A 247 9.34 -3.59 -31.72
C GLU A 247 10.24 -3.79 -32.94
N GLU A 248 11.02 -4.87 -32.97
CA GLU A 248 11.97 -5.14 -34.06
C GLU A 248 11.27 -5.53 -35.37
N GLU A 249 10.23 -6.36 -35.31
CA GLU A 249 9.54 -6.87 -36.49
C GLU A 249 8.53 -5.87 -37.06
N ILE A 250 7.84 -5.12 -36.18
CA ILE A 250 6.66 -4.34 -36.56
C ILE A 250 6.81 -2.86 -36.17
N GLY A 251 7.85 -2.48 -35.41
CA GLY A 251 8.02 -1.10 -34.95
C GLY A 251 6.94 -0.67 -33.96
N VAL A 252 6.42 -1.61 -33.16
CA VAL A 252 5.41 -1.38 -32.13
C VAL A 252 6.07 -1.27 -30.77
N GLN A 253 5.80 -0.18 -30.06
CA GLN A 253 6.21 0.05 -28.68
C GLN A 253 4.97 0.07 -27.80
N ILE A 254 5.01 -0.66 -26.70
CA ILE A 254 3.93 -0.75 -25.71
C ILE A 254 4.51 -0.37 -24.35
N GLY A 255 3.85 0.55 -23.66
CA GLY A 255 4.09 0.87 -22.26
C GLY A 255 2.81 0.61 -21.47
N PHE A 256 2.95 0.04 -20.28
CA PHE A 256 1.82 -0.29 -19.44
C PHE A 256 2.24 -0.44 -17.99
N GLY A 257 1.42 0.07 -17.09
CA GLY A 257 1.52 -0.31 -15.69
C GLY A 257 0.61 0.51 -14.79
N PRO A 258 0.64 0.18 -13.49
CA PRO A 258 -0.08 0.90 -12.47
C PRO A 258 0.68 2.16 -12.03
N GLU A 259 -0.08 3.13 -11.59
CA GLU A 259 0.30 4.23 -10.74
C GLU A 259 -0.57 4.16 -9.51
N ILE A 260 0.05 4.07 -8.34
CA ILE A 260 -0.62 3.98 -7.05
C ILE A 260 -0.23 5.24 -6.29
N ASP A 261 -1.21 5.96 -5.75
CA ASP A 261 -1.00 7.00 -4.74
C ASP A 261 -1.82 6.62 -3.52
N ILE A 262 -1.12 6.22 -2.46
CA ILE A 262 -1.72 5.95 -1.15
C ILE A 262 -1.28 7.06 -0.22
N ILE A 263 -2.22 7.72 0.45
CA ILE A 263 -1.94 8.69 1.51
C ILE A 263 -2.77 8.29 2.73
N PHE A 264 -2.08 7.98 3.82
CA PHE A 264 -2.70 7.63 5.09
C PHE A 264 -2.20 8.55 6.21
N PRO A 265 -2.79 9.76 6.32
CA PRO A 265 -2.37 10.74 7.29
C PRO A 265 -3.08 10.50 8.63
N VAL A 266 -2.33 10.23 9.70
CA VAL A 266 -2.89 10.05 11.05
C VAL A 266 -2.20 10.94 12.06
N ARG A 267 -3.02 11.58 12.89
CA ARG A 267 -2.56 12.25 14.10
C ARG A 267 -2.80 11.37 15.33
N LEU A 268 -1.75 11.10 16.09
CA LEU A 268 -1.81 10.41 17.38
C LEU A 268 -1.38 11.35 18.50
N ARG A 269 -2.19 11.45 19.56
CA ARG A 269 -1.90 12.30 20.71
C ARG A 269 -2.35 11.64 22.02
N ILE A 270 -1.53 11.76 23.07
CA ILE A 270 -1.96 11.46 24.44
C ILE A 270 -2.95 12.53 24.91
N THR A 271 -4.11 12.10 25.40
CA THR A 271 -5.15 12.98 25.96
C THR A 271 -5.14 12.97 27.47
N ASP A 272 -4.96 11.81 28.08
CA ASP A 272 -5.11 11.61 29.52
C ASP A 272 -4.05 10.64 30.06
N LEU A 273 -3.73 10.77 31.36
CA LEU A 273 -2.99 9.75 32.10
C LEU A 273 -3.96 8.93 32.94
N VAL A 274 -3.63 7.65 33.19
CA VAL A 274 -4.48 6.75 33.98
C VAL A 274 -3.67 6.14 35.12
N ALA A 275 -4.26 6.10 36.30
CA ALA A 275 -3.76 5.36 37.46
C ALA A 275 -4.89 4.48 38.02
N ASP A 276 -4.79 3.16 37.86
CA ASP A 276 -5.88 2.21 38.06
C ASP A 276 -7.18 2.66 37.34
N ASP A 277 -8.21 3.07 38.08
CA ASP A 277 -9.51 3.52 37.54
C ASP A 277 -9.64 5.07 37.51
N VAL A 278 -8.58 5.80 37.89
CA VAL A 278 -8.59 7.27 37.96
C VAL A 278 -7.95 7.86 36.70
N VAL A 279 -8.67 8.80 36.07
CA VAL A 279 -8.24 9.48 34.85
C VAL A 279 -7.80 10.92 35.16
N PHE A 280 -6.61 11.29 34.68
CA PHE A 280 -6.02 12.62 34.81
C PHE A 280 -6.09 13.35 33.46
N GLU A 281 -7.12 14.18 33.28
CA GLU A 281 -7.50 14.78 31.98
C GLU A 281 -6.73 16.06 31.63
N THR A 282 -6.33 16.87 32.64
CA THR A 282 -5.65 18.15 32.39
C THR A 282 -4.17 17.92 32.16
N VAL A 283 -3.84 17.45 30.95
CA VAL A 283 -2.48 17.07 30.59
C VAL A 283 -1.67 18.26 30.07
N ALA A 284 -0.57 18.56 30.74
CA ALA A 284 0.44 19.53 30.33
C ALA A 284 1.72 18.80 29.90
N PHE A 285 2.30 19.24 28.78
CA PHE A 285 3.48 18.64 28.16
C PHE A 285 4.70 19.55 28.30
N SER A 286 5.83 18.99 28.69
CA SER A 286 7.12 19.68 28.82
C SER A 286 8.27 18.76 28.39
N GLY A 287 8.54 18.70 27.08
CA GLY A 287 9.42 17.69 26.51
C GLY A 287 8.82 16.30 26.71
N ASP A 288 9.62 15.34 27.15
CA ASP A 288 9.15 13.96 27.42
C ASP A 288 8.38 13.83 28.74
N THR A 289 8.22 14.93 29.48
CA THR A 289 7.47 14.97 30.74
C THR A 289 6.01 15.35 30.50
N ILE A 290 5.12 14.51 31.03
CA ILE A 290 3.67 14.69 30.96
C ILE A 290 3.13 14.83 32.38
N VAL A 291 2.34 15.87 32.60
CA VAL A 291 1.71 16.15 33.90
C VAL A 291 0.20 16.14 33.74
N GLY A 292 -0.48 15.18 34.34
CA GLY A 292 -1.94 15.11 34.41
C GLY A 292 -2.44 15.58 35.78
N THR A 293 -3.63 16.19 35.80
CA THR A 293 -4.33 16.58 37.04
C THR A 293 -5.67 15.85 37.12
N ASP A 294 -6.01 15.27 38.27
CA ASP A 294 -7.31 14.68 38.54
C ASP A 294 -8.27 15.81 38.98
N PRO A 295 -9.26 16.19 38.15
CA PRO A 295 -10.17 17.30 38.48
C PRO A 295 -11.08 16.97 39.67
N ASN A 296 -11.24 15.69 40.00
CA ASN A 296 -12.17 15.22 41.03
C ASN A 296 -11.46 14.91 42.37
N GLY A 297 -10.13 14.80 42.37
CA GLY A 297 -9.32 14.50 43.57
C GLY A 297 -9.75 13.22 44.27
N VAL A 298 -10.09 12.18 43.49
CA VAL A 298 -10.67 10.92 43.98
C VAL A 298 -9.59 10.00 44.51
N LEU A 299 -8.36 10.11 44.00
CA LEU A 299 -7.26 9.26 44.40
C LEU A 299 -6.71 9.65 45.77
N ASP A 300 -6.60 8.68 46.66
CA ASP A 300 -5.94 8.82 47.96
C ASP A 300 -4.77 7.84 48.05
N VAL A 301 -3.59 8.33 47.66
CA VAL A 301 -2.36 7.53 47.60
C VAL A 301 -1.84 7.18 49.01
N ASP A 302 -2.27 7.90 50.05
CA ASP A 302 -1.95 7.60 51.44
C ASP A 302 -2.55 6.25 51.89
N THR A 303 -3.71 5.88 51.35
CA THR A 303 -4.48 4.72 51.81
C THR A 303 -4.58 3.60 50.79
N THR A 304 -4.49 3.92 49.49
CA THR A 304 -4.62 2.95 48.40
C THR A 304 -3.47 3.11 47.41
N PRO A 305 -2.44 2.24 47.46
CA PRO A 305 -1.35 2.31 46.50
C PRO A 305 -1.83 1.93 45.10
N VAL A 306 -1.41 2.71 44.11
CA VAL A 306 -1.72 2.50 42.70
C VAL A 306 -0.99 1.27 42.20
N LYS A 307 -1.64 0.43 41.40
CA LYS A 307 -1.03 -0.80 40.84
C LYS A 307 -0.78 -0.71 39.34
N ARG A 308 -1.62 0.00 38.60
CA ARG A 308 -1.54 0.14 37.16
C ARG A 308 -1.41 1.59 36.76
N ILE A 309 -0.65 1.81 35.69
CA ILE A 309 -0.56 3.11 35.03
C ILE A 309 -0.87 2.94 33.54
N GLY A 310 -1.28 4.02 32.91
CA GLY A 310 -1.51 4.03 31.48
C GLY A 310 -1.64 5.41 30.89
N VAL A 311 -1.85 5.43 29.58
CA VAL A 311 -2.16 6.63 28.81
C VAL A 311 -3.40 6.38 27.97
N HIS A 312 -4.24 7.41 27.89
CA HIS A 312 -5.27 7.48 26.85
C HIS A 312 -4.72 8.21 25.66
N CYS A 313 -4.96 7.63 24.49
CA CYS A 313 -4.53 8.18 23.21
C CYS A 313 -5.77 8.46 22.37
N LYS A 314 -5.80 9.63 21.76
CA LYS A 314 -6.73 9.98 20.68
C LYS A 314 -6.02 9.86 19.35
N HIS A 315 -6.64 9.12 18.47
CA HIS A 315 -6.23 8.96 17.08
C HIS A 315 -7.20 9.74 16.22
N THR A 316 -6.71 10.46 15.23
CA THR A 316 -7.56 11.16 14.25
C THR A 316 -7.05 10.80 12.88
N LEU A 317 -7.87 10.05 12.14
CA LEU A 317 -7.62 9.78 10.74
C LEU A 317 -7.94 11.06 9.96
N GLU A 318 -6.93 11.62 9.30
CA GLU A 318 -7.12 12.68 8.33
C GLU A 318 -7.49 12.07 6.97
N LEU A 319 -7.53 12.85 5.88
CA LEU A 319 -8.13 12.43 4.61
C LEU A 319 -7.35 11.25 4.03
N PHE A 320 -7.94 10.05 4.10
CA PHE A 320 -7.40 8.86 3.46
C PHE A 320 -7.62 8.97 1.96
N GLU A 321 -6.53 8.91 1.20
CA GLU A 321 -6.56 8.87 -0.25
C GLU A 321 -5.97 7.54 -0.72
N LEU A 322 -6.72 6.82 -1.54
CA LEU A 322 -6.25 5.62 -2.22
C LEU A 322 -6.68 5.66 -3.66
N GLU A 323 -5.72 5.99 -4.52
CA GLU A 323 -5.90 6.06 -5.95
C GLU A 323 -5.06 4.98 -6.65
N LEU A 324 -5.72 4.20 -7.49
CA LEU A 324 -5.07 3.30 -8.43
C LEU A 324 -5.36 3.80 -9.85
N ILE A 325 -4.32 4.18 -10.57
CA ILE A 325 -4.39 4.58 -11.96
C ILE A 325 -3.74 3.47 -12.79
N VAL A 326 -4.43 2.96 -13.80
CA VAL A 326 -3.83 2.08 -14.81
C VAL A 326 -3.68 2.85 -16.10
N TRP A 327 -2.44 2.92 -16.60
CA TRP A 327 -2.14 3.60 -17.85
C TRP A 327 -1.61 2.60 -18.88
N SER A 328 -1.92 2.87 -20.14
CA SER A 328 -1.37 2.14 -21.28
C SER A 328 -1.04 3.10 -22.41
N LYS A 329 0.00 2.76 -23.17
CA LYS A 329 0.42 3.50 -24.34
C LYS A 329 0.90 2.53 -25.40
N LEU A 330 0.38 2.69 -26.61
CA LEU A 330 0.82 1.97 -27.78
C LEU A 330 1.26 2.96 -28.85
N THR A 331 2.44 2.73 -29.41
CA THR A 331 2.94 3.47 -30.57
C THR A 331 3.36 2.48 -31.64
N ALA A 332 2.73 2.52 -32.81
CA ALA A 332 3.02 1.65 -33.95
C ALA A 332 3.51 2.47 -35.15
N PHE A 333 4.59 1.99 -35.79
CA PHE A 333 5.17 2.55 -37.03
C PHE A 333 5.51 4.05 -36.96
N LYS A 334 5.65 4.62 -35.75
CA LYS A 334 5.81 6.07 -35.48
C LYS A 334 4.67 6.98 -35.98
N ILE A 335 3.60 6.44 -36.55
CA ILE A 335 2.47 7.20 -37.13
C ILE A 335 1.14 6.95 -36.42
N LEU A 336 1.05 5.89 -35.62
CA LEU A 336 -0.11 5.59 -34.78
C LEU A 336 0.36 5.64 -33.34
N SER A 337 -0.15 6.59 -32.56
CA SER A 337 0.06 6.64 -31.12
C SER A 337 -1.29 6.75 -30.44
N LYS A 338 -1.53 5.87 -29.49
CA LYS A 338 -2.69 5.87 -28.62
C LYS A 338 -2.25 5.63 -27.19
N SER A 339 -2.89 6.34 -26.28
CA SER A 339 -2.75 6.14 -24.85
C SER A 339 -4.12 6.16 -24.22
N GLY A 340 -4.29 5.38 -23.17
CA GLY A 340 -5.47 5.35 -22.32
C GLY A 340 -5.02 5.32 -20.86
N GLU A 341 -5.82 5.92 -20.00
CA GLU A 341 -5.60 5.95 -18.57
C GLU A 341 -6.96 5.76 -17.89
N LEU A 342 -6.96 5.00 -16.81
CA LEU A 342 -8.13 4.68 -16.01
C LEU A 342 -7.75 4.86 -14.54
N GLY A 343 -8.33 5.87 -13.89
CA GLY A 343 -8.23 6.08 -12.45
C GLY A 343 -9.37 5.39 -11.71
N PHE A 344 -9.03 4.80 -10.58
CA PHE A 344 -9.95 4.19 -9.63
C PHE A 344 -9.69 4.82 -8.26
N ASN A 345 -10.71 5.51 -7.73
CA ASN A 345 -10.71 5.89 -6.32
C ASN A 345 -11.17 4.68 -5.52
N LEU A 346 -10.24 3.96 -4.92
CA LEU A 346 -10.55 2.69 -4.25
C LEU A 346 -11.30 2.93 -2.95
N VAL A 347 -11.14 4.10 -2.32
CA VAL A 347 -11.94 4.49 -1.14
C VAL A 347 -13.41 4.51 -1.51
N GLU A 348 -13.76 5.23 -2.58
CA GLU A 348 -15.13 5.36 -3.04
C GLU A 348 -15.73 4.00 -3.47
N GLU A 349 -14.94 3.14 -4.12
CA GLU A 349 -15.41 1.81 -4.52
C GLU A 349 -15.60 0.87 -3.32
N LEU A 350 -14.73 0.94 -2.30
CA LEU A 350 -14.87 0.18 -1.05
C LEU A 350 -16.11 0.63 -0.27
N GLU A 351 -16.32 1.94 -0.10
CA GLU A 351 -17.51 2.48 0.58
C GLU A 351 -18.81 2.04 -0.09
N LYS A 352 -18.85 2.06 -1.43
CA LYS A 352 -20.00 1.58 -2.21
C LYS A 352 -20.27 0.09 -2.04
N HIS A 353 -19.22 -0.73 -1.98
CA HIS A 353 -19.36 -2.19 -1.93
C HIS A 353 -19.62 -2.72 -0.52
N LEU A 354 -19.13 -2.02 0.50
CA LEU A 354 -19.07 -2.51 1.88
C LEU A 354 -20.04 -1.79 2.82
N ASP A 355 -20.74 -0.75 2.33
CA ASP A 355 -21.75 0.01 3.08
C ASP A 355 -21.21 0.54 4.42
N PHE A 356 -19.92 0.86 4.46
CA PHE A 356 -19.27 1.54 5.58
C PHE A 356 -18.45 2.71 5.06
N ASP A 357 -18.44 3.80 5.83
CA ASP A 357 -17.71 5.02 5.54
C ASP A 357 -16.25 4.85 6.01
N ILE A 358 -15.26 5.06 5.13
CA ILE A 358 -13.83 5.08 5.50
C ILE A 358 -13.47 6.44 6.15
N GLY A 359 -14.50 7.22 6.47
CA GLY A 359 -14.49 8.60 6.89
C GLY A 359 -13.54 9.00 8.02
N LEU A 360 -13.23 10.29 7.95
CA LEU A 360 -12.51 11.12 8.90
C LEU A 360 -13.12 11.07 10.30
N ASP A 361 -12.84 10.02 11.07
CA ASP A 361 -13.23 10.00 12.47
C ASP A 361 -12.05 9.79 13.41
N SER A 362 -12.27 10.19 14.66
CA SER A 362 -11.34 10.03 15.74
C SER A 362 -11.81 8.96 16.70
N PHE A 363 -10.92 8.04 17.05
CA PHE A 363 -11.18 7.02 18.05
C PHE A 363 -10.21 7.16 19.23
N ASN A 364 -10.63 6.66 20.38
CA ASN A 364 -9.83 6.67 21.59
C ASN A 364 -9.36 5.26 21.90
N SER A 365 -8.11 5.13 22.32
CA SER A 365 -7.52 3.86 22.78
C SER A 365 -6.92 4.05 24.16
N SER A 366 -7.08 3.07 25.05
CA SER A 366 -6.44 3.05 26.37
C SER A 366 -5.31 2.02 26.40
N LEU A 367 -4.12 2.44 26.81
CA LEU A 367 -2.95 1.58 27.00
C LEU A 367 -2.58 1.60 28.47
N THR A 368 -2.71 0.46 29.15
CA THR A 368 -2.43 0.35 30.59
C THR A 368 -1.59 -0.89 30.89
N ASN A 369 -0.76 -0.81 31.93
CA ASN A 369 0.06 -1.92 32.40
C ASN A 369 0.29 -1.82 33.92
N GLU A 370 0.69 -2.93 34.56
CA GLU A 370 1.09 -2.92 35.97
C GLU A 370 2.42 -2.16 36.14
N ILE A 371 2.55 -1.38 37.22
CA ILE A 371 3.78 -0.64 37.52
C ILE A 371 4.97 -1.61 37.66
N GLY A 372 6.09 -1.27 37.03
CA GLY A 372 7.31 -2.08 37.06
C GLY A 372 7.35 -3.22 36.04
N LYS A 373 6.32 -3.36 35.20
CA LYS A 373 6.33 -4.34 34.11
C LYS A 373 7.09 -3.82 32.90
N ASP A 374 8.07 -4.61 32.48
CA ASP A 374 8.71 -4.47 31.18
C ASP A 374 7.74 -4.83 30.04
N GLY A 375 8.04 -4.32 28.84
CA GLY A 375 7.36 -4.74 27.62
C GLY A 375 7.61 -6.23 27.36
N VAL A 376 6.65 -6.89 26.71
CA VAL A 376 6.89 -8.26 26.23
C VAL A 376 7.87 -8.19 25.07
N ILE A 377 9.16 -8.36 25.34
CA ILE A 377 10.17 -8.63 24.32
C ILE A 377 9.79 -9.98 23.72
N GLY A 378 9.31 -9.96 22.47
CA GLY A 378 8.68 -11.11 21.83
C GLY A 378 9.49 -12.41 21.97
N ASP A 379 9.06 -13.28 22.88
CA ASP A 379 9.05 -14.70 22.56
C ASP A 379 7.85 -14.90 21.64
N TYR A 380 8.10 -15.38 20.43
CA TYR A 380 7.19 -15.37 19.26
C TYR A 380 5.97 -16.29 19.40
N THR A 381 5.56 -16.57 20.64
CA THR A 381 4.47 -17.47 21.00
C THR A 381 3.58 -16.85 22.10
N TYR A 382 2.50 -16.18 21.69
CA TYR A 382 1.20 -16.22 22.39
C TYR A 382 0.99 -15.49 23.74
N THR A 383 1.50 -14.28 23.98
CA THR A 383 0.91 -13.46 25.06
C THR A 383 0.84 -11.98 24.71
N ARG A 384 -0.38 -11.54 24.34
CA ARG A 384 -0.81 -10.13 24.27
C ARG A 384 -0.89 -9.55 25.69
N PRO A 385 -0.81 -8.21 25.88
CA PRO A 385 -1.23 -7.59 27.14
C PRO A 385 -2.67 -8.01 27.49
N ASP A 386 -2.92 -8.32 28.77
CA ASP A 386 -4.15 -8.97 29.26
C ASP A 386 -5.44 -8.15 29.05
N SER A 387 -5.34 -6.86 28.70
CA SER A 387 -6.46 -6.06 28.17
C SER A 387 -5.95 -4.80 27.48
N VAL A 388 -6.26 -4.65 26.18
CA VAL A 388 -6.35 -3.34 25.51
C VAL A 388 -7.84 -3.12 25.31
N GLU A 389 -8.45 -2.25 26.11
CA GLU A 389 -9.85 -1.88 25.91
C GLU A 389 -9.89 -0.77 24.85
N VAL A 390 -10.32 -1.15 23.64
CA VAL A 390 -10.59 -0.20 22.57
C VAL A 390 -12.10 -0.12 22.41
N ASN A 391 -12.68 0.98 22.86
CA ASN A 391 -14.10 1.24 22.71
C ASN A 391 -14.29 1.98 21.36
N PHE A 392 -14.85 1.26 20.39
CA PHE A 392 -15.34 1.84 19.14
C PHE A 392 -16.74 2.39 19.40
N ILE A 393 -16.99 3.66 19.08
CA ILE A 393 -18.31 4.27 19.20
C ILE A 393 -19.15 3.91 17.99
#